data_AF-A0A6I8R8V6-F1
#
_entry.id   AF-A0A6I8R8V6-F1
#
_cell.length_a   1.000
_cell.length_b   1.000
_cell.length_c   1.000
_cell.angle_alpha   90.00
_cell.angle_beta   90.00
_cell.angle_gamma   90.00
#
_symmetry.space_group_name_H-M   'P 1'
#
loop_
_entity.id
_entity.type
_entity.pdbx_description
1 polymer ?
#
loop_
_entity_poly.entity_id
_entity_poly.type
_entity_poly.pdbx_seq_one_letter_code
_entity_poly.pdbx_strand_id
1 'polypeptide(L)'
;MAAPRDGAEETGTGESEGLRRRKKELVREASEPTAPESRGEAECGVSLLPGSFWLTRIVLLRAIAAIYFVAFLVAFQQNKQLIGDSGLLPCKLYLKNIKQYFGGKIGLEAVSHAPSLLWLLDWAHMDTHLDNIALVGLAISFFILVSGCANMILMVTLWILYHSLVGVGQIWYSFGWESQILETGFLGIFLCPFWTLSRTPQRTPPSGIVIWAFRWLIFRIMLGAGLIKIRGDRCWRDLTCMDYHYETQPVPNPLAYYMHRNPWWFHQFETLFNHFIELVVPFFIFLGRRMCLVHGILQVLFQAGPIDLQR
;
A
#
# COMPACT_ATOMS: atom_id res chain seq x y z
N MET A 1 -52.86 -36.75 71.89
CA MET A 1 -53.36 -35.40 72.20
C MET A 1 -52.85 -34.46 71.12
N ALA A 2 -53.57 -33.51 70.56
CA ALA A 2 -54.98 -33.16 70.49
C ALA A 2 -54.98 -31.89 69.62
N ALA A 3 -55.90 -31.78 68.67
CA ALA A 3 -56.20 -30.52 67.97
C ALA A 3 -57.22 -29.72 68.83
N PRO A 4 -58.00 -28.70 68.38
CA PRO A 4 -58.09 -28.11 67.02
C PRO A 4 -58.45 -26.57 66.94
N ARG A 5 -58.71 -26.04 65.72
CA ARG A 5 -59.67 -24.93 65.35
C ARG A 5 -59.42 -23.51 65.93
N ASP A 6 -59.95 -22.36 65.48
CA ASP A 6 -60.58 -21.79 64.25
C ASP A 6 -60.50 -20.24 64.40
N GLY A 7 -60.83 -19.30 63.49
CA GLY A 7 -61.26 -19.34 62.08
C GLY A 7 -62.07 -18.06 61.68
N ALA A 8 -61.78 -17.43 60.52
CA ALA A 8 -62.49 -16.28 59.91
C ALA A 8 -62.40 -14.90 60.66
N GLU A 9 -62.59 -13.70 60.08
CA GLU A 9 -62.80 -13.23 58.68
C GLU A 9 -62.53 -11.69 58.58
N GLU A 10 -62.27 -11.17 57.36
CA GLU A 10 -62.60 -9.83 56.77
C GLU A 10 -62.68 -8.53 57.62
N THR A 11 -62.34 -7.30 57.18
CA THR A 11 -62.25 -6.56 55.88
C THR A 11 -61.35 -5.31 56.09
N GLY A 12 -60.95 -4.45 55.13
CA GLY A 12 -61.26 -4.31 53.70
C GLY A 12 -61.43 -2.84 53.25
N THR A 13 -60.42 -1.96 53.43
CA THR A 13 -60.52 -0.51 53.07
C THR A 13 -59.27 0.14 52.45
N GLY A 14 -58.11 -0.53 52.36
CA GLY A 14 -56.84 0.14 52.04
C GLY A 14 -56.49 0.36 50.56
N GLU A 15 -57.01 -0.46 49.63
CA GLU A 15 -56.45 -0.51 48.25
C GLU A 15 -57.01 0.54 47.28
N SER A 16 -58.20 1.09 47.54
CA SER A 16 -58.90 1.95 46.57
C SER A 16 -58.32 3.37 46.46
N GLU A 17 -57.70 3.90 47.53
CA GLU A 17 -57.07 5.22 47.52
C GLU A 17 -55.76 5.25 46.73
N GLY A 18 -54.94 4.19 46.86
CA GLY A 18 -53.64 4.09 46.17
C GLY A 18 -53.77 4.11 44.64
N LEU A 19 -54.78 3.42 44.10
CA LEU A 19 -55.04 3.38 42.66
C LEU A 19 -55.49 4.75 42.10
N ARG A 20 -56.23 5.53 42.90
CA ARG A 20 -56.67 6.89 42.53
C ARG A 20 -55.53 7.91 42.53
N ARG A 21 -54.52 7.76 43.41
CA ARG A 21 -53.30 8.59 43.38
C ARG A 21 -52.45 8.32 42.12
N ARG A 22 -52.10 7.06 41.84
CA ARG A 22 -51.33 6.68 40.63
C ARG A 22 -51.94 7.21 39.34
N LYS A 23 -53.28 7.16 39.19
CA LYS A 23 -53.96 7.68 37.99
C LYS A 23 -53.91 9.21 37.89
N LYS A 24 -53.79 9.95 38.99
CA LYS A 24 -53.59 11.42 38.96
C LYS A 24 -52.14 11.81 38.62
N GLU A 25 -51.15 11.04 39.08
CA GLU A 25 -49.74 11.27 38.69
C GLU A 25 -49.53 11.05 37.19
N LEU A 26 -49.99 9.92 36.65
CA LEU A 26 -49.87 9.59 35.22
C LEU A 26 -50.55 10.62 34.29
N VAL A 27 -51.62 11.27 34.74
CA VAL A 27 -52.29 12.33 33.98
C VAL A 27 -51.52 13.66 34.06
N ARG A 28 -50.78 13.91 35.15
CA ARG A 28 -49.96 15.12 35.31
C ARG A 28 -48.66 15.05 34.50
N GLU A 29 -47.99 13.89 34.47
CA GLU A 29 -46.83 13.68 33.58
C GLU A 29 -47.19 13.80 32.08
N ALA A 30 -48.41 13.43 31.69
CA ALA A 30 -48.86 13.47 30.30
C ALA A 30 -49.29 14.86 29.78
N SER A 31 -49.19 15.94 30.58
CA SER A 31 -49.78 17.25 30.27
C SER A 31 -48.89 18.47 30.47
N GLU A 32 -47.58 18.30 30.65
CA GLU A 32 -46.61 19.42 30.58
C GLU A 32 -46.12 19.63 29.13
N PRO A 33 -46.38 20.80 28.51
CA PRO A 33 -45.91 21.09 27.16
C PRO A 33 -44.42 21.42 27.13
N THR A 34 -43.72 20.84 26.15
CA THR A 34 -42.29 20.93 25.92
C THR A 34 -41.77 22.36 25.83
N ALA A 35 -40.87 22.75 26.73
CA ALA A 35 -39.99 23.90 26.49
C ALA A 35 -39.05 23.58 25.31
N PRO A 36 -38.72 24.55 24.44
CA PRO A 36 -37.87 24.27 23.29
C PRO A 36 -36.46 23.95 23.77
N GLU A 37 -36.02 22.72 23.53
CA GLU A 37 -34.60 22.38 23.60
C GLU A 37 -33.84 23.38 22.73
N SER A 38 -32.86 24.05 23.34
CA SER A 38 -31.88 24.82 22.61
C SER A 38 -31.35 23.97 21.47
N ARG A 39 -31.37 24.49 20.24
CA ARG A 39 -30.67 23.88 19.10
C ARG A 39 -29.18 23.88 19.43
N GLY A 40 -28.75 22.86 20.15
CA GLY A 40 -27.36 22.45 20.18
C GLY A 40 -27.01 22.15 18.74
N GLU A 41 -26.17 23.00 18.16
CA GLU A 41 -25.57 22.73 16.87
C GLU A 41 -24.93 21.36 16.99
N ALA A 42 -25.47 20.40 16.25
CA ALA A 42 -24.83 19.11 16.08
C ALA A 42 -23.59 19.36 15.23
N GLU A 43 -22.53 19.90 15.87
CA GLU A 43 -21.18 19.74 15.39
C GLU A 43 -21.04 18.26 15.09
N CYS A 44 -20.99 17.92 13.80
CA CYS A 44 -20.69 16.59 13.32
C CYS A 44 -19.20 16.38 13.59
N GLY A 45 -18.87 16.23 14.87
CA GLY A 45 -17.54 15.98 15.37
C GLY A 45 -17.10 14.62 14.86
N VAL A 46 -16.47 14.62 13.68
CA VAL A 46 -15.85 13.45 13.09
C VAL A 46 -14.71 13.03 14.01
N SER A 47 -15.05 12.24 15.04
CA SER A 47 -14.08 11.74 16.00
C SER A 47 -13.23 10.68 15.28
N LEU A 48 -12.05 11.13 14.84
CA LEU A 48 -11.11 10.28 14.12
C LEU A 48 -10.53 9.25 15.09
N LEU A 49 -11.15 8.07 15.15
CA LEU A 49 -10.69 6.94 15.96
C LEU A 49 -9.19 6.67 15.70
N PRO A 50 -8.33 6.88 16.71
CA PRO A 50 -6.89 6.71 16.53
C PRO A 50 -6.56 5.25 16.22
N GLY A 51 -5.69 5.03 15.23
CA GLY A 51 -5.23 3.69 14.86
C GLY A 51 -6.14 2.89 13.92
N SER A 52 -7.24 3.46 13.40
CA SER A 52 -8.11 2.74 12.45
C SER A 52 -7.43 2.44 11.10
N PHE A 53 -6.48 3.28 10.66
CA PHE A 53 -5.73 3.20 9.39
C PHE A 53 -6.58 2.95 8.13
N TRP A 54 -7.90 3.17 8.19
CA TRP A 54 -8.85 2.81 7.15
C TRP A 54 -8.63 3.61 5.85
N LEU A 55 -8.43 4.93 5.98
CA LEU A 55 -8.10 5.78 4.83
C LEU A 55 -6.75 5.40 4.23
N THR A 56 -5.74 5.15 5.08
CA THR A 56 -4.40 4.71 4.65
C THR A 56 -4.48 3.42 3.84
N ARG A 57 -5.25 2.42 4.30
CA ARG A 57 -5.49 1.16 3.60
C ARG A 57 -6.08 1.38 2.20
N ILE A 58 -7.13 2.21 2.08
CA ILE A 58 -7.78 2.49 0.79
C ILE A 58 -6.85 3.24 -0.16
N VAL A 59 -6.19 4.29 0.30
CA VAL A 59 -5.27 5.10 -0.52
C VAL A 59 -4.09 4.27 -0.98
N LEU A 60 -3.48 3.47 -0.08
CA LEU A 60 -2.33 2.62 -0.40
C LEU A 60 -2.70 1.51 -1.39
N LEU A 61 -3.83 0.82 -1.22
CA LEU A 61 -4.28 -0.21 -2.17
C LEU A 61 -4.61 0.38 -3.54
N ARG A 62 -5.18 1.58 -3.61
CA ARG A 62 -5.40 2.31 -4.88
C ARG A 62 -4.10 2.77 -5.52
N ALA A 63 -3.14 3.24 -4.74
CA ALA A 63 -1.81 3.63 -5.24
C ALA A 63 -1.06 2.42 -5.81
N ILE A 64 -1.05 1.28 -5.09
CA ILE A 64 -0.47 0.02 -5.59
C ILE A 64 -1.18 -0.45 -6.87
N ALA A 65 -2.51 -0.36 -6.94
CA ALA A 65 -3.25 -0.69 -8.16
C ALA A 65 -2.93 0.26 -9.33
N ALA A 66 -2.76 1.56 -9.08
CA ALA A 66 -2.34 2.53 -10.10
C ALA A 66 -0.92 2.26 -10.62
N ILE A 67 0.02 1.92 -9.71
CA ILE A 67 1.40 1.55 -10.09
C ILE A 67 1.38 0.27 -10.93
N TYR A 68 0.65 -0.77 -10.52
CA TYR A 68 0.47 -1.98 -11.34
C TYR A 68 -0.18 -1.69 -12.69
N PHE A 69 -1.17 -0.81 -12.76
CA PHE A 69 -1.81 -0.42 -14.02
C PHE A 69 -0.79 0.21 -14.99
N VAL A 70 0.02 1.16 -14.51
CA VAL A 70 1.09 1.77 -15.33
C VAL A 70 2.13 0.73 -15.73
N ALA A 71 2.57 -0.12 -14.81
CA ALA A 71 3.59 -1.12 -15.09
C ALA A 71 3.10 -2.19 -16.10
N PHE A 72 1.84 -2.65 -16.00
CA PHE A 72 1.24 -3.54 -16.99
C PHE A 72 0.96 -2.85 -18.34
N LEU A 73 0.69 -1.54 -18.36
CA LEU A 73 0.56 -0.76 -19.60
C LEU A 73 1.90 -0.63 -20.32
N VAL A 74 2.98 -0.34 -19.58
CA VAL A 74 4.36 -0.32 -20.12
C VAL A 74 4.74 -1.70 -20.63
N ALA A 75 4.49 -2.76 -19.85
CA ALA A 75 4.70 -4.15 -20.25
C ALA A 75 3.96 -4.49 -21.56
N PHE A 76 2.68 -4.12 -21.69
CA PHE A 76 1.89 -4.36 -22.90
C PHE A 76 2.43 -3.62 -24.13
N GLN A 77 2.98 -2.41 -23.95
CA GLN A 77 3.51 -1.60 -25.05
C GLN A 77 4.93 -1.98 -25.47
N GLN A 78 5.75 -2.51 -24.55
CA GLN A 78 7.20 -2.69 -24.73
C GLN A 78 7.68 -4.14 -24.71
N ASN A 79 6.99 -5.07 -24.02
CA ASN A 79 7.53 -6.43 -23.84
C ASN A 79 7.72 -7.18 -25.15
N LYS A 80 6.89 -6.92 -26.17
CA LYS A 80 7.01 -7.55 -27.48
C LYS A 80 8.34 -7.22 -28.17
N GLN A 81 8.80 -5.97 -28.03
CA GLN A 81 10.04 -5.46 -28.61
C GLN A 81 11.26 -5.78 -27.73
N LEU A 82 11.08 -5.84 -26.41
CA LEU A 82 12.18 -6.11 -25.46
C LEU A 82 12.44 -7.61 -25.27
N ILE A 83 11.40 -8.41 -25.04
CA ILE A 83 11.49 -9.83 -24.62
C ILE A 83 10.62 -10.82 -25.42
N GLY A 84 9.87 -10.35 -26.43
CA GLY A 84 9.08 -11.20 -27.33
C GLY A 84 9.92 -12.14 -28.20
N ASP A 85 9.25 -12.95 -29.02
CA ASP A 85 9.86 -13.93 -29.93
C ASP A 85 10.87 -13.29 -30.90
N SER A 86 10.62 -12.06 -31.33
CA SER A 86 11.50 -11.22 -32.16
C SER A 86 12.09 -10.01 -31.41
N GLY A 87 12.09 -10.05 -30.07
CA GLY A 87 12.60 -8.96 -29.23
C GLY A 87 14.12 -8.91 -29.13
N LEU A 88 14.64 -7.86 -28.47
CA LEU A 88 16.08 -7.69 -28.23
C LEU A 88 16.69 -8.82 -27.36
N LEU A 89 15.93 -9.33 -26.39
CA LEU A 89 16.32 -10.44 -25.52
C LEU A 89 15.15 -11.44 -25.38
N PRO A 90 14.93 -12.34 -26.38
CA PRO A 90 13.76 -13.21 -26.40
C PRO A 90 13.67 -14.13 -25.18
N CYS A 91 12.62 -13.99 -24.38
CA CYS A 91 12.47 -14.75 -23.13
C CYS A 91 12.35 -16.26 -23.38
N LYS A 92 11.89 -16.68 -24.56
CA LYS A 92 11.89 -18.07 -25.03
C LYS A 92 13.29 -18.67 -25.13
N LEU A 93 14.30 -17.89 -25.51
CA LEU A 93 15.70 -18.33 -25.50
C LEU A 93 16.24 -18.39 -24.06
N TYR A 94 15.90 -17.40 -23.23
CA TYR A 94 16.26 -17.38 -21.81
C TYR A 94 15.72 -18.61 -21.05
N LEU A 95 14.43 -18.92 -21.19
CA LEU A 95 13.79 -20.10 -20.58
C LEU A 95 14.38 -21.42 -21.11
N LYS A 96 14.72 -21.50 -22.41
CA LYS A 96 15.45 -22.65 -22.98
C LYS A 96 16.83 -22.82 -22.36
N ASN A 97 17.59 -21.73 -22.20
CA ASN A 97 18.93 -21.76 -21.62
C ASN A 97 18.90 -22.21 -20.15
N ILE A 98 17.97 -21.69 -19.34
CA ILE A 98 17.75 -22.15 -17.96
C ILE A 98 17.37 -23.64 -17.93
N LYS A 99 16.43 -24.06 -18.78
CA LYS A 99 16.02 -25.46 -18.89
C LYS A 99 17.20 -26.38 -19.24
N GLN A 100 18.08 -25.96 -20.14
CA GLN A 100 19.30 -26.72 -20.49
C GLN A 100 20.29 -26.76 -19.33
N TYR A 101 20.51 -25.64 -18.64
CA TYR A 101 21.41 -25.55 -17.48
C TYR A 101 21.00 -26.52 -16.35
N PHE A 102 19.70 -26.60 -16.04
CA PHE A 102 19.15 -27.53 -15.04
C PHE A 102 18.77 -28.91 -15.62
N GLY A 103 19.56 -29.45 -16.56
CA GLY A 103 19.46 -30.84 -17.00
C GLY A 103 18.23 -31.19 -17.86
N GLY A 104 17.65 -30.21 -18.56
CA GLY A 104 16.61 -30.40 -19.57
C GLY A 104 15.18 -30.57 -19.04
N LYS A 105 14.97 -30.66 -17.72
CA LYS A 105 13.66 -30.82 -17.09
C LYS A 105 13.18 -29.50 -16.46
N ILE A 106 11.87 -29.27 -16.48
CA ILE A 106 11.25 -28.15 -15.75
C ILE A 106 11.12 -28.60 -14.29
N GLY A 107 12.22 -28.50 -13.56
CA GLY A 107 12.31 -28.82 -12.13
C GLY A 107 12.07 -27.60 -11.23
N LEU A 108 11.95 -27.85 -9.93
CA LEU A 108 11.84 -26.80 -8.91
C LEU A 108 13.01 -25.80 -8.96
N GLU A 109 14.22 -26.25 -9.27
CA GLU A 109 15.40 -25.39 -9.37
C GLU A 109 15.27 -24.38 -10.52
N ALA A 110 14.90 -24.84 -11.73
CA ALA A 110 14.67 -23.98 -12.89
C ALA A 110 13.55 -22.94 -12.64
N VAL A 111 12.46 -23.36 -12.00
CA VAL A 111 11.35 -22.47 -11.62
C VAL A 111 11.77 -21.49 -10.52
N SER A 112 12.60 -21.89 -9.56
CA SER A 112 13.12 -20.98 -8.52
C SER A 112 14.04 -19.90 -9.10
N HIS A 113 14.77 -20.21 -10.17
CA HIS A 113 15.68 -19.26 -10.82
C HIS A 113 14.93 -18.23 -11.69
N ALA A 114 13.84 -18.64 -12.36
CA ALA A 114 13.01 -17.76 -13.19
C ALA A 114 11.51 -17.99 -12.90
N PRO A 115 11.00 -17.54 -11.75
CA PRO A 115 9.65 -17.87 -11.28
C PRO A 115 8.56 -17.20 -12.15
N SER A 116 8.00 -17.97 -13.09
CA SER A 116 7.10 -17.48 -14.14
C SER A 116 5.99 -18.46 -14.49
N LEU A 117 4.80 -17.95 -14.80
CA LEU A 117 3.69 -18.71 -15.37
C LEU A 117 4.00 -19.20 -16.79
N LEU A 118 4.95 -18.56 -17.48
CA LEU A 118 5.38 -18.95 -18.84
C LEU A 118 6.04 -20.35 -18.89
N TRP A 119 6.44 -20.93 -17.75
CA TRP A 119 6.85 -22.35 -17.68
C TRP A 119 5.71 -23.34 -17.91
N LEU A 120 4.45 -22.91 -17.68
CA LEU A 120 3.24 -23.74 -17.81
C LEU A 120 2.51 -23.53 -19.14
N LEU A 121 2.97 -22.57 -19.96
CA LEU A 121 2.37 -22.17 -21.23
C LEU A 121 3.20 -22.67 -22.40
N ASP A 122 2.58 -22.74 -23.58
CA ASP A 122 3.29 -23.15 -24.80
C ASP A 122 4.23 -22.04 -25.27
N TRP A 123 5.48 -22.40 -25.56
CA TRP A 123 6.49 -21.47 -26.03
C TRP A 123 6.38 -21.20 -27.54
N ALA A 124 5.44 -21.82 -28.26
CA ALA A 124 5.19 -21.52 -29.67
C ALA A 124 4.70 -20.08 -29.91
N HIS A 125 3.89 -19.53 -29.00
CA HIS A 125 3.20 -18.24 -29.16
C HIS A 125 3.55 -17.27 -28.02
N MET A 126 4.84 -16.97 -27.82
CA MET A 126 5.31 -16.27 -26.62
C MET A 126 4.78 -14.83 -26.56
N ASP A 127 4.79 -14.11 -27.68
CA ASP A 127 4.23 -12.76 -27.79
C ASP A 127 2.78 -12.69 -27.29
N THR A 128 1.94 -13.62 -27.75
CA THR A 128 0.52 -13.68 -27.35
C THR A 128 0.35 -13.98 -25.87
N HIS A 129 1.24 -14.77 -25.27
CA HIS A 129 1.22 -15.01 -23.82
C HIS A 129 1.67 -13.79 -23.01
N LEU A 130 2.67 -13.04 -23.46
CA LEU A 130 3.10 -11.78 -22.86
C LEU A 130 1.99 -10.72 -22.93
N ASP A 131 1.39 -10.54 -24.11
CA ASP A 131 0.28 -9.60 -24.34
C ASP A 131 -0.93 -9.95 -23.44
N ASN A 132 -1.28 -11.24 -23.33
CA ASN A 132 -2.37 -11.70 -22.47
C ASN A 132 -2.09 -11.50 -20.98
N ILE A 133 -0.87 -11.80 -20.49
CA ILE A 133 -0.48 -11.57 -19.09
C ILE A 133 -0.58 -10.08 -18.76
N ALA A 134 -0.07 -9.22 -19.65
CA ALA A 134 -0.12 -7.78 -19.46
C ALA A 134 -1.56 -7.24 -19.50
N LEU A 135 -2.39 -7.69 -20.45
CA LEU A 135 -3.79 -7.26 -20.58
C LEU A 135 -4.66 -7.70 -19.40
N VAL A 136 -4.47 -8.92 -18.88
CA VAL A 136 -5.19 -9.39 -17.67
C VAL A 136 -4.74 -8.61 -16.44
N GLY A 137 -3.44 -8.33 -16.29
CA GLY A 137 -2.90 -7.47 -15.24
C GLY A 137 -3.45 -6.04 -15.30
N LEU A 138 -3.53 -5.46 -16.50
CA LEU A 138 -4.11 -4.16 -16.77
C LEU A 138 -5.61 -4.11 -16.41
N ALA A 139 -6.38 -5.13 -16.79
CA ALA A 139 -7.81 -5.20 -16.51
C ALA A 139 -8.10 -5.32 -15.00
N ILE A 140 -7.37 -6.18 -14.27
CA ILE A 140 -7.57 -6.35 -12.82
C ILE A 140 -7.13 -5.10 -12.05
N SER A 141 -5.99 -4.50 -12.40
CA SER A 141 -5.51 -3.28 -11.74
C SER A 141 -6.44 -2.10 -11.98
N PHE A 142 -6.93 -1.90 -13.21
CA PHE A 142 -7.95 -0.90 -13.53
C PHE A 142 -9.26 -1.12 -12.76
N PHE A 143 -9.73 -2.36 -12.67
CA PHE A 143 -10.93 -2.69 -11.88
C PHE A 143 -10.78 -2.33 -10.41
N ILE A 144 -9.65 -2.64 -9.77
CA ILE A 144 -9.39 -2.28 -8.37
C ILE A 144 -9.33 -0.76 -8.20
N LEU A 145 -8.66 -0.06 -9.11
CA LEU A 145 -8.51 1.40 -9.08
C LEU A 145 -9.87 2.12 -9.10
N VAL A 146 -10.74 1.74 -10.06
CA VAL A 146 -12.07 2.35 -10.23
C VAL A 146 -13.04 1.93 -9.12
N SER A 147 -13.20 0.64 -8.86
CA SER A 147 -14.18 0.15 -7.88
C SER A 147 -13.82 0.51 -6.43
N GLY A 148 -12.51 0.49 -6.10
CA GLY A 148 -12.01 0.47 -4.73
C GLY A 148 -12.22 -0.86 -4.00
N CYS A 149 -12.61 -1.92 -4.72
CA CYS A 149 -12.87 -3.26 -4.17
C CYS A 149 -11.65 -4.17 -4.36
N ALA A 150 -10.63 -3.97 -3.54
CA ALA A 150 -9.47 -4.86 -3.49
C ALA A 150 -9.77 -6.10 -2.64
N ASN A 151 -9.55 -7.29 -3.20
CA ASN A 151 -9.64 -8.58 -2.52
C ASN A 151 -8.24 -9.23 -2.52
N MET A 152 -7.92 -10.03 -1.50
CA MET A 152 -6.64 -10.74 -1.40
C MET A 152 -6.36 -11.57 -2.66
N ILE A 153 -7.38 -12.25 -3.21
CA ILE A 153 -7.27 -13.03 -4.44
C ILE A 153 -6.80 -12.16 -5.62
N LEU A 154 -7.42 -10.99 -5.83
CA LEU A 154 -7.05 -10.09 -6.94
C LEU A 154 -5.63 -9.54 -6.79
N MET A 155 -5.21 -9.21 -5.56
CA MET A 155 -3.85 -8.77 -5.28
C MET A 155 -2.82 -9.88 -5.49
N VAL A 156 -3.12 -11.13 -5.09
CA VAL A 156 -2.28 -12.30 -5.37
C VAL A 156 -2.17 -12.52 -6.88
N THR A 157 -3.27 -12.45 -7.62
CA THR A 157 -3.25 -12.60 -9.09
C THR A 157 -2.40 -11.52 -9.75
N LEU A 158 -2.56 -10.25 -9.39
CA LEU A 158 -1.69 -9.16 -9.89
C LEU A 158 -0.22 -9.41 -9.57
N TRP A 159 0.08 -9.79 -8.33
CA TRP A 159 1.44 -10.05 -7.89
C TRP A 159 2.09 -11.21 -8.67
N ILE A 160 1.37 -12.34 -8.85
CA ILE A 160 1.86 -13.49 -9.63
C ILE A 160 2.08 -13.10 -11.09
N LEU A 161 1.13 -12.39 -11.72
CA LEU A 161 1.25 -11.94 -13.11
C LEU A 161 2.47 -11.02 -13.31
N TYR A 162 2.72 -10.12 -12.35
CA TYR A 162 3.86 -9.20 -12.43
C TYR A 162 5.18 -9.91 -12.18
N HIS A 163 5.25 -10.74 -11.13
CA HIS A 163 6.42 -11.57 -10.81
C HIS A 163 6.79 -12.49 -11.98
N SER A 164 5.79 -12.97 -12.70
CA SER A 164 5.95 -13.78 -13.92
C SER A 164 6.60 -13.03 -15.08
N LEU A 165 6.44 -11.71 -15.17
CA LEU A 165 7.13 -10.85 -16.15
C LEU A 165 8.55 -10.52 -15.67
N VAL A 166 8.70 -10.06 -14.42
CA VAL A 166 10.00 -9.74 -13.82
C VAL A 166 10.96 -10.94 -13.90
N GLY A 167 10.48 -12.15 -13.57
CA GLY A 167 11.26 -13.39 -13.61
C GLY A 167 11.75 -13.82 -15.00
N VAL A 168 11.24 -13.23 -16.09
CA VAL A 168 11.74 -13.44 -17.47
C VAL A 168 12.26 -12.18 -18.14
N GLY A 169 12.18 -11.03 -17.46
CA GLY A 169 12.48 -9.71 -18.00
C GLY A 169 13.98 -9.41 -18.15
N GLN A 170 14.85 -10.30 -17.66
CA GLN A 170 16.31 -10.21 -17.76
C GLN A 170 16.83 -8.83 -17.32
N ILE A 171 17.69 -8.17 -18.10
CA ILE A 171 18.28 -6.88 -17.74
C ILE A 171 17.24 -5.76 -17.67
N TRP A 172 16.16 -5.82 -18.46
CA TRP A 172 15.14 -4.78 -18.53
C TRP A 172 14.37 -4.64 -17.21
N TYR A 173 14.18 -5.75 -16.50
CA TYR A 173 13.51 -5.80 -15.21
C TYR A 173 14.50 -6.01 -14.02
N SER A 174 15.79 -5.73 -14.22
CA SER A 174 16.82 -5.87 -13.18
C SER A 174 16.93 -4.65 -12.24
N PHE A 175 16.14 -3.61 -12.46
CA PHE A 175 16.17 -2.37 -11.68
C PHE A 175 15.46 -2.51 -10.33
N GLY A 176 15.92 -1.75 -9.32
CA GLY A 176 15.42 -1.85 -7.94
C GLY A 176 13.95 -1.46 -7.75
N TRP A 177 13.34 -0.73 -8.68
CA TRP A 177 11.91 -0.43 -8.63
C TRP A 177 11.05 -1.68 -8.91
N GLU A 178 11.53 -2.66 -9.67
CA GLU A 178 10.80 -3.90 -9.97
C GLU A 178 10.62 -4.77 -8.73
N SER A 179 11.71 -4.97 -7.98
CA SER A 179 11.67 -5.67 -6.70
C SER A 179 10.89 -4.88 -5.64
N GLN A 180 10.95 -3.55 -5.66
CA GLN A 180 10.11 -2.70 -4.80
C GLN A 180 8.61 -2.85 -5.10
N ILE A 181 8.20 -2.93 -6.36
CA ILE A 181 6.80 -3.19 -6.75
C ILE A 181 6.37 -4.58 -6.25
N LEU A 182 7.24 -5.58 -6.35
CA LEU A 182 6.97 -6.93 -5.83
C LEU A 182 6.88 -6.99 -4.29
N GLU A 183 7.78 -6.32 -3.55
CA GLU A 183 7.71 -6.26 -2.09
C GLU A 183 6.48 -5.47 -1.60
N THR A 184 6.19 -4.31 -2.20
CA THR A 184 5.00 -3.50 -1.85
C THR A 184 3.70 -4.22 -2.19
N GLY A 185 3.62 -4.86 -3.36
CA GLY A 185 2.47 -5.65 -3.79
C GLY A 185 2.22 -6.85 -2.88
N PHE A 186 3.28 -7.58 -2.50
CA PHE A 186 3.19 -8.70 -1.56
C PHE A 186 2.64 -8.27 -0.20
N LEU A 187 3.14 -7.16 0.37
CA LEU A 187 2.58 -6.60 1.61
C LEU A 187 1.14 -6.09 1.42
N GLY A 188 0.80 -5.62 0.23
CA GLY A 188 -0.55 -5.19 -0.15
C GLY A 188 -1.59 -6.31 -0.13
N ILE A 189 -1.19 -7.57 -0.40
CA ILE A 189 -2.05 -8.75 -0.29
C ILE A 189 -2.67 -8.85 1.11
N PHE A 190 -1.85 -8.70 2.15
CA PHE A 190 -2.27 -8.79 3.57
C PHE A 190 -3.03 -7.56 4.08
N LEU A 191 -3.15 -6.50 3.28
CA LEU A 191 -4.06 -5.38 3.55
C LEU A 191 -5.49 -5.65 3.05
N CYS A 192 -5.74 -6.68 2.24
CA CYS A 192 -7.08 -6.97 1.72
C CYS A 192 -7.89 -7.92 2.63
N PRO A 193 -9.23 -7.87 2.59
CA PRO A 193 -10.04 -8.97 3.11
C PRO A 193 -9.86 -10.23 2.25
N PHE A 194 -10.00 -11.41 2.85
CA PHE A 194 -9.74 -12.71 2.19
C PHE A 194 -10.73 -13.06 1.08
N TRP A 195 -12.00 -12.68 1.22
CA TRP A 195 -13.09 -13.14 0.32
C TRP A 195 -14.13 -12.07 -0.04
N THR A 196 -14.18 -10.95 0.69
CA THR A 196 -15.25 -9.97 0.54
C THR A 196 -14.95 -8.99 -0.59
N LEU A 197 -15.79 -8.96 -1.63
CA LEU A 197 -15.69 -8.03 -2.76
C LEU A 197 -16.28 -6.63 -2.46
N SER A 198 -16.48 -6.28 -1.19
CA SER A 198 -16.98 -4.95 -0.79
C SER A 198 -15.83 -3.94 -0.71
N ARG A 199 -16.16 -2.64 -0.82
CA ARG A 199 -15.26 -1.58 -0.38
C ARG A 199 -14.85 -1.85 1.07
N THR A 200 -13.55 -1.74 1.36
CA THR A 200 -12.93 -2.32 2.56
C THR A 200 -13.71 -1.99 3.85
N PRO A 201 -14.24 -3.00 4.57
CA PRO A 201 -15.13 -2.76 5.68
C PRO A 201 -14.46 -1.98 6.81
N GLN A 202 -15.14 -0.95 7.33
CA GLN A 202 -14.66 -0.10 8.42
C GLN A 202 -14.40 -0.87 9.73
N ARG A 203 -15.02 -2.06 9.88
CA ARG A 203 -14.97 -2.87 11.11
C ARG A 203 -13.77 -3.83 11.20
N THR A 204 -12.94 -3.96 10.16
CA THR A 204 -11.69 -4.76 10.21
C THR A 204 -10.47 -3.85 10.09
N PRO A 205 -9.84 -3.43 11.21
CA PRO A 205 -8.61 -2.65 11.16
C PRO A 205 -7.50 -3.48 10.49
N PRO A 206 -6.60 -2.87 9.71
CA PRO A 206 -5.48 -3.58 9.10
C PRO A 206 -4.52 -4.09 10.19
N SER A 207 -3.91 -5.25 9.96
CA SER A 207 -2.95 -5.84 10.90
C SER A 207 -1.80 -4.87 11.19
N GLY A 208 -1.54 -4.60 12.47
CA GLY A 208 -0.44 -3.73 12.89
C GLY A 208 0.93 -4.22 12.41
N ILE A 209 1.10 -5.53 12.23
CA ILE A 209 2.30 -6.16 11.66
C ILE A 209 2.52 -5.70 10.21
N VAL A 210 1.46 -5.64 9.40
CA VAL A 210 1.55 -5.23 7.99
C VAL A 210 1.86 -3.74 7.88
N ILE A 211 1.25 -2.90 8.70
CA ILE A 211 1.58 -1.47 8.80
C ILE A 211 3.05 -1.27 9.20
N TRP A 212 3.57 -2.09 10.12
CA TRP A 212 4.97 -2.08 10.50
C TRP A 212 5.90 -2.62 9.41
N ALA A 213 5.49 -3.63 8.63
CA ALA A 213 6.24 -4.12 7.48
C ALA A 213 6.37 -3.03 6.39
N PHE A 214 5.33 -2.25 6.12
CA PHE A 214 5.42 -1.09 5.21
C PHE A 214 6.35 0.00 5.75
N ARG A 215 6.31 0.29 7.06
CA ARG A 215 7.27 1.23 7.69
C ARG A 215 8.71 0.75 7.57
N TRP A 216 8.94 -0.54 7.82
CA TRP A 216 10.25 -1.18 7.69
C TRP A 216 10.74 -1.21 6.24
N LEU A 217 9.84 -1.41 5.27
CA LEU A 217 10.15 -1.33 3.85
C LEU A 217 10.62 0.08 3.45
N ILE A 218 9.87 1.12 3.83
CA ILE A 218 10.26 2.53 3.59
C ILE A 218 11.62 2.84 4.23
N PHE A 219 11.82 2.42 5.48
CA PHE A 219 13.10 2.58 6.18
C PHE A 219 14.26 1.92 5.42
N ARG A 220 14.11 0.64 5.02
CA ARG A 220 15.14 -0.10 4.26
C ARG A 220 15.44 0.55 2.91
N ILE A 221 14.42 1.00 2.17
CA ILE A 221 14.60 1.61 0.84
C ILE A 221 15.39 2.92 0.94
N MET A 222 15.05 3.79 1.90
CA MET A 222 15.72 5.08 2.05
C MET A 222 17.14 4.92 2.60
N LEU A 223 17.31 4.14 3.68
CA LEU A 223 18.62 3.88 4.25
C LEU A 223 19.54 3.12 3.26
N GLY A 224 18.98 2.17 2.50
CA GLY A 224 19.72 1.43 1.48
C GLY A 224 20.25 2.32 0.36
N ALA A 225 19.45 3.28 -0.11
CA ALA A 225 19.86 4.26 -1.12
C ALA A 225 20.99 5.18 -0.63
N GLY A 226 20.90 5.70 0.60
CA GLY A 226 21.97 6.52 1.17
C GLY A 226 23.25 5.72 1.42
N LEU A 227 23.14 4.47 1.89
CA LEU A 227 24.29 3.61 2.15
C LEU A 227 24.99 3.16 0.87
N ILE A 228 24.26 2.90 -0.23
CA ILE A 228 24.91 2.55 -1.51
C ILE A 228 25.61 3.76 -2.13
N LYS A 229 25.09 4.97 -1.98
CA LYS A 229 25.77 6.23 -2.37
C LYS A 229 27.10 6.41 -1.62
N ILE A 230 27.09 6.38 -0.29
CA ILE A 230 28.32 6.47 0.52
C ILE A 230 29.30 5.35 0.18
N ARG A 231 28.82 4.12 -0.04
CA ARG A 231 29.68 2.98 -0.38
C ARG A 231 30.28 3.09 -1.78
N GLY A 232 29.50 3.57 -2.75
CA GLY A 232 29.77 3.47 -4.18
C GLY A 232 31.00 4.23 -4.65
N ASP A 233 31.05 5.54 -4.41
CA ASP A 233 32.12 6.39 -4.91
C ASP A 233 32.49 7.53 -3.94
N ARG A 234 33.68 8.11 -4.12
CA ARG A 234 34.23 9.20 -3.31
C ARG A 234 33.47 10.50 -3.50
N CYS A 235 32.94 10.79 -4.69
CA CYS A 235 32.19 12.02 -4.97
C CYS A 235 30.98 12.26 -4.04
N TRP A 236 30.35 11.19 -3.52
CA TRP A 236 29.30 11.31 -2.50
C TRP A 236 29.85 11.75 -1.13
N ARG A 237 31.06 11.30 -0.76
CA ARG A 237 31.73 11.64 0.51
C ARG A 237 32.38 13.03 0.45
N ASP A 238 32.90 13.40 -0.71
CA ASP A 238 33.55 14.68 -0.99
C ASP A 238 32.52 15.78 -1.35
N LEU A 239 31.23 15.45 -1.38
CA LEU A 239 30.07 16.32 -1.66
C LEU A 239 30.03 16.92 -3.09
N THR A 240 30.77 16.35 -4.04
CA THR A 240 30.88 16.82 -5.44
C THR A 240 29.99 16.06 -6.42
N CYS A 241 29.25 15.02 -5.98
CA CYS A 241 28.48 14.19 -6.91
C CYS A 241 27.44 15.00 -7.71
N MET A 242 26.82 16.00 -7.09
CA MET A 242 25.81 16.86 -7.71
C MET A 242 26.35 17.74 -8.85
N ASP A 243 27.66 18.03 -8.89
CA ASP A 243 28.28 18.82 -9.97
C ASP A 243 28.06 18.16 -11.35
N TYR A 244 28.09 16.82 -11.39
CA TYR A 244 27.95 16.00 -12.62
C TYR A 244 26.63 15.23 -12.73
N HIS A 245 25.88 15.09 -11.63
CA HIS A 245 24.67 14.28 -11.60
C HIS A 245 23.59 14.77 -12.57
N TYR A 246 23.43 16.09 -12.71
CA TYR A 246 22.47 16.71 -13.63
C TYR A 246 22.71 16.39 -15.11
N GLU A 247 23.96 16.11 -15.51
CA GLU A 247 24.34 15.73 -16.87
C GLU A 247 24.15 14.22 -17.13
N THR A 248 24.24 13.40 -16.06
CA THR A 248 24.37 11.94 -16.15
C THR A 248 23.11 11.18 -15.70
N GLN A 249 22.10 11.86 -15.17
CA GLN A 249 20.81 11.28 -14.80
C GLN A 249 20.13 10.55 -15.99
N PRO A 250 19.52 9.37 -15.78
CA PRO A 250 18.89 8.59 -16.85
C PRO A 250 17.57 9.19 -17.35
N VAL A 251 16.89 10.00 -16.53
CA VAL A 251 15.62 10.65 -16.86
C VAL A 251 15.85 12.15 -17.08
N PRO A 252 15.72 12.68 -18.31
CA PRO A 252 16.04 14.08 -18.58
C PRO A 252 15.00 15.02 -17.96
N ASN A 253 15.41 15.84 -17.01
CA ASN A 253 14.59 16.87 -16.36
C ASN A 253 14.91 18.26 -16.92
N PRO A 254 13.94 19.03 -17.47
CA PRO A 254 14.17 20.41 -17.90
C PRO A 254 14.73 21.33 -16.79
N LEU A 255 14.40 21.07 -15.53
CA LEU A 255 14.87 21.84 -14.39
C LEU A 255 16.36 21.58 -14.07
N ALA A 256 16.88 20.39 -14.38
CA ALA A 256 18.28 20.05 -14.16
C ALA A 256 19.25 20.98 -14.90
N TYR A 257 18.87 21.45 -16.11
CA TYR A 257 19.66 22.41 -16.87
C TYR A 257 19.86 23.74 -16.12
N TYR A 258 18.84 24.20 -15.41
CA TYR A 258 18.92 25.42 -14.61
C TYR A 258 19.68 25.17 -13.31
N MET A 259 19.47 24.02 -12.67
CA MET A 259 20.09 23.70 -11.39
C MET A 259 21.58 23.41 -11.51
N HIS A 260 22.03 22.70 -12.55
CA HIS A 260 23.46 22.49 -12.83
C HIS A 260 24.27 23.81 -12.87
N ARG A 261 23.65 24.91 -13.32
CA ARG A 261 24.27 26.25 -13.38
C ARG A 261 24.40 26.96 -12.02
N ASN A 262 23.89 26.38 -10.94
CA ASN A 262 24.05 26.91 -9.59
C ASN A 262 25.52 26.78 -9.12
N PRO A 263 25.96 27.62 -8.16
CA PRO A 263 27.33 27.58 -7.66
C PRO A 263 27.62 26.30 -6.87
N TRP A 264 28.88 25.84 -6.88
CA TRP A 264 29.36 24.62 -6.21
C TRP A 264 28.90 24.42 -4.76
N TRP A 265 28.77 25.49 -3.95
CA TRP A 265 28.30 25.38 -2.57
C TRP A 265 26.84 24.93 -2.47
N PHE A 266 26.03 25.20 -3.49
CA PHE A 266 24.66 24.72 -3.61
C PHE A 266 24.63 23.22 -3.89
N HIS A 267 25.45 22.74 -4.84
CA HIS A 267 25.64 21.32 -5.15
C HIS A 267 26.12 20.50 -3.94
N GLN A 268 27.03 21.06 -3.14
CA GLN A 268 27.44 20.47 -1.87
C GLN A 268 26.30 20.42 -0.85
N PHE A 269 25.52 21.49 -0.72
CA PHE A 269 24.35 21.53 0.17
C PHE A 269 23.29 20.50 -0.25
N GLU A 270 23.01 20.35 -1.54
CA GLU A 270 22.10 19.33 -2.06
C GLU A 270 22.62 17.92 -1.79
N THR A 271 23.91 17.66 -2.01
CA THR A 271 24.52 16.37 -1.67
C THR A 271 24.37 16.07 -0.17
N LEU A 272 24.61 17.05 0.70
CA LEU A 272 24.45 16.91 2.15
C LEU A 272 22.98 16.70 2.56
N PHE A 273 22.04 17.42 1.92
CA PHE A 273 20.62 17.26 2.17
C PHE A 273 20.10 15.89 1.73
N ASN A 274 20.56 15.37 0.58
CA ASN A 274 20.28 14.03 0.09
C ASN A 274 20.71 12.97 1.14
N HIS A 275 21.95 13.07 1.65
CA HIS A 275 22.42 12.22 2.75
C HIS A 275 21.57 12.37 4.02
N PHE A 276 21.13 13.57 4.39
CA PHE A 276 20.26 13.77 5.55
C PHE A 276 18.88 13.09 5.38
N ILE A 277 18.23 13.24 4.22
CA ILE A 277 16.94 12.62 3.92
C ILE A 277 17.03 11.08 3.82
N GLU A 278 18.12 10.54 3.30
CA GLU A 278 18.26 9.09 3.12
C GLU A 278 18.87 8.36 4.32
N LEU A 279 19.70 9.02 5.14
CA LEU A 279 20.39 8.37 6.27
C LEU A 279 19.88 8.76 7.65
N VAL A 280 19.38 9.99 7.84
CA VAL A 280 18.94 10.47 9.17
C VAL A 280 17.43 10.44 9.30
N VAL A 281 16.72 11.01 8.33
CA VAL A 281 15.24 11.10 8.37
C VAL A 281 14.55 9.74 8.52
N PRO A 282 14.97 8.59 7.94
CA PRO A 282 14.24 7.33 8.08
C PRO A 282 14.11 6.86 9.53
N PHE A 283 15.05 7.21 10.40
CA PHE A 283 14.97 6.89 11.84
C PHE A 283 13.79 7.58 12.55
N PHE A 284 13.24 8.66 11.98
CA PHE A 284 12.08 9.37 12.53
C PHE A 284 10.80 8.51 12.53
N ILE A 285 10.76 7.42 11.74
CA ILE A 285 9.70 6.39 11.79
C ILE A 285 9.59 5.75 13.20
N PHE A 286 10.69 5.67 13.95
CA PHE A 286 10.74 5.06 15.27
C PHE A 286 10.47 6.05 16.41
N LEU A 287 10.60 7.36 16.17
CA LEU A 287 10.54 8.43 17.17
C LEU A 287 9.11 8.94 17.45
N GLY A 288 8.10 8.10 17.24
CA GLY A 288 6.69 8.38 17.57
C GLY A 288 5.95 9.28 16.57
N ARG A 289 4.64 9.51 16.85
CA ARG A 289 3.67 10.06 15.87
C ARG A 289 4.09 11.39 15.24
N ARG A 290 4.66 12.33 16.00
CA ARG A 290 5.06 13.65 15.49
C ARG A 290 6.21 13.51 14.48
N MET A 291 7.21 12.69 14.82
CA MET A 291 8.37 12.44 13.94
C MET A 291 7.98 11.64 12.70
N CYS A 292 7.02 10.71 12.79
CA CYS A 292 6.45 10.05 11.60
C CYS A 292 5.77 11.02 10.62
N LEU A 293 5.13 12.10 11.12
CA LEU A 293 4.54 13.14 10.26
C LEU A 293 5.61 13.99 9.59
N VAL A 294 6.63 14.41 10.34
CA VAL A 294 7.80 15.14 9.80
C VAL A 294 8.51 14.29 8.74
N HIS A 295 8.74 13.00 9.00
CA HIS A 295 9.24 12.04 8.03
C HIS A 295 8.38 12.01 6.75
N GLY A 296 7.06 11.83 6.88
CA GLY A 296 6.16 11.79 5.73
C GLY A 296 6.20 13.05 4.88
N ILE A 297 6.23 14.23 5.52
CA ILE A 297 6.32 15.52 4.83
C ILE A 297 7.67 15.66 4.12
N LEU A 298 8.79 15.36 4.80
CA LEU A 298 10.13 15.44 4.21
C LEU A 298 10.30 14.49 3.02
N GLN A 299 9.79 13.26 3.12
CA GLN A 299 9.85 12.29 2.00
C GLN A 299 8.98 12.72 0.81
N VAL A 300 7.79 13.28 1.03
CA VAL A 300 6.95 13.81 -0.07
C VAL A 300 7.58 15.04 -0.72
N LEU A 301 8.18 15.94 0.07
CA LEU A 301 8.91 17.11 -0.46
C LEU A 301 10.20 16.72 -1.19
N PHE A 302 10.85 15.64 -0.77
CA PHE A 302 11.98 15.06 -1.49
C PHE A 302 11.51 14.51 -2.85
N GLN A 303 10.52 13.62 -2.86
CA GLN A 303 9.93 13.00 -4.06
C GLN A 303 9.32 13.99 -5.07
N ALA A 304 8.73 15.08 -4.60
CA ALA A 304 8.21 16.15 -5.46
C ALA A 304 9.28 17.20 -5.82
N GLY A 305 10.44 17.16 -5.18
CA GLY A 305 11.54 18.09 -5.37
C GLY A 305 12.45 17.68 -6.53
N PRO A 306 13.23 18.64 -7.08
CA PRO A 306 14.21 18.34 -8.13
C PRO A 306 15.29 17.34 -7.73
N ILE A 307 15.49 17.13 -6.43
CA ILE A 307 16.52 16.26 -5.84
C ILE A 307 16.11 14.77 -5.88
N ASP A 308 14.86 14.42 -6.19
CA ASP A 308 14.42 13.00 -6.28
C ASP A 308 13.88 12.62 -7.68
N LEU A 309 14.19 13.43 -8.71
CA LEU A 309 14.33 12.91 -10.10
C LEU A 309 15.68 12.18 -10.31
N GLN A 310 16.32 11.75 -9.21
CA GLN A 310 17.69 11.25 -9.13
C GLN A 310 17.79 9.72 -8.91
N ARG A 311 16.71 8.98 -9.19
CA ARG A 311 16.64 7.51 -9.11
C ARG A 311 16.20 6.90 -10.44
#